data_AF-A0A7R6R7I2-F1
#
_entry.id   AF-A0A7R6R7I2-F1
#
_cell.length_a   1.000
_cell.length_b   1.000
_cell.length_c   1.000
_cell.angle_alpha   90.00
_cell.angle_beta   90.00
_cell.angle_gamma   90.00
#
_symmetry.space_group_name_H-M   'P 1'
#
loop_
_entity.id
_entity.type
_entity.pdbx_description
1 polymer ?
#
loop_
_entity_poly.entity_id
_entity_poly.type
_entity_poly.pdbx_seq_one_letter_code
_entity_poly.pdbx_strand_id
1 'polypeptide(L)'
;MPDDSQIEEKVEHIFSDLGVSLIEVPFSIESAQSSFLKTVYKVPPSDKTQEFKDGVLWADCCGLLEEDDVSLVTNDKAFFANRDFTKGLAANLVDEVSIRPKTFKIFASLSELISELKTELIIDKEILLYALFANKGTSIDDLLTRTNYRLGETYEVEYSAYVTENPNLLYLEFTVEIVAHDATAEDRPDGSLVLRGDANLNTESSTYESIRVWEEELSYNEQDGGHRTSNKTIYAVGNMVLGHKEVSHSVRHKLA
;
A
#
# COMPACT_ATOMS: atom_id res chain seq x y z
N MET A 1 25.45 10.68 -20.12
CA MET A 1 24.41 11.14 -19.18
C MET A 1 23.09 11.09 -19.91
N PRO A 2 21.96 10.85 -19.23
CA PRO A 2 20.66 11.00 -19.84
C PRO A 2 20.50 12.43 -20.38
N ASP A 3 19.84 12.57 -21.51
CA ASP A 3 19.35 13.84 -22.06
C ASP A 3 18.11 14.28 -21.26
N ASP A 4 17.89 15.60 -21.13
CA ASP A 4 16.72 16.18 -20.46
C ASP A 4 15.40 15.63 -21.04
N SER A 5 15.36 15.35 -22.35
CA SER A 5 14.22 14.72 -23.01
C SER A 5 13.92 13.30 -22.50
N GLN A 6 14.96 12.53 -22.18
CA GLN A 6 14.84 11.17 -21.64
C GLN A 6 14.42 11.16 -20.17
N ILE A 7 14.65 12.27 -19.46
CA ILE A 7 14.20 12.45 -18.08
C ILE A 7 12.70 12.77 -18.08
N GLU A 8 12.26 13.70 -18.93
CA GLU A 8 10.84 14.06 -19.09
C GLU A 8 9.99 12.85 -19.51
N GLU A 9 10.43 12.10 -20.52
CA GLU A 9 9.72 10.91 -21.00
C GLU A 9 9.58 9.84 -19.89
N LYS A 10 10.62 9.65 -19.07
CA LYS A 10 10.53 8.75 -17.92
C LYS A 10 9.60 9.26 -16.83
N VAL A 11 9.60 10.56 -16.58
CA VAL A 11 8.72 11.18 -15.57
C VAL A 11 7.27 11.03 -16.01
N GLU A 12 6.95 11.37 -17.25
CA GLU A 12 5.62 11.18 -17.83
C GLU A 12 5.18 9.71 -17.75
N HIS A 13 6.05 8.78 -18.16
CA HIS A 13 5.74 7.34 -18.10
C HIS A 13 5.46 6.86 -16.67
N ILE A 14 6.24 7.30 -15.68
CA ILE A 14 6.03 6.93 -14.28
C ILE A 14 4.68 7.48 -13.77
N PHE A 15 4.35 8.73 -14.09
CA PHE A 15 3.09 9.33 -13.64
C PHE A 15 1.87 8.78 -14.39
N SER A 16 2.00 8.44 -15.68
CA SER A 16 0.93 7.79 -16.44
C SER A 16 0.64 6.38 -15.92
N ASP A 17 1.68 5.62 -15.56
CA ASP A 17 1.52 4.28 -14.99
C ASP A 17 0.80 4.32 -13.62
N LEU A 18 0.98 5.40 -12.87
CA LEU A 18 0.30 5.65 -11.60
C LEU A 18 -1.12 6.20 -11.75
N GLY A 19 -1.58 6.46 -12.99
CA GLY A 19 -2.90 7.05 -13.25
C GLY A 19 -3.04 8.50 -12.81
N VAL A 20 -1.93 9.22 -12.60
CA VAL A 20 -1.94 10.62 -12.15
C VAL A 20 -1.87 11.54 -13.36
N SER A 21 -2.84 12.44 -13.51
CA SER A 21 -2.81 13.46 -14.56
C SER A 21 -1.86 14.59 -14.19
N LEU A 22 -0.88 14.87 -15.06
CA LEU A 22 -0.04 16.06 -14.95
C LEU A 22 -0.75 17.26 -15.58
N ILE A 23 -0.82 18.38 -14.86
CA ILE A 23 -1.37 19.64 -15.35
C ILE A 23 -0.29 20.70 -15.24
N GLU A 24 0.06 21.31 -16.37
CA GLU A 24 0.94 22.47 -16.38
C GLU A 24 0.14 23.74 -16.07
N VAL A 25 0.58 24.48 -15.06
CA VAL A 25 -0.01 25.78 -14.73
C VAL A 25 0.81 26.87 -15.42
N PRO A 26 0.24 27.61 -16.39
CA PRO A 26 0.97 28.64 -17.10
C PRO A 26 1.22 29.85 -16.20
N PHE A 27 2.37 30.49 -16.39
CA PHE A 27 2.71 31.73 -15.70
C PHE A 27 1.70 32.84 -16.04
N SER A 28 1.02 33.37 -15.01
CA SER A 28 0.02 34.43 -15.17
C SER A 28 0.54 35.80 -14.68
N ILE A 29 -0.04 36.87 -15.23
CA ILE A 29 0.30 38.24 -14.82
C ILE A 29 -0.23 38.50 -13.41
N GLU A 30 -1.36 37.91 -13.07
CA GLU A 30 -2.00 37.97 -11.77
C GLU A 30 -1.10 37.37 -10.68
N SER A 31 -0.52 36.19 -10.95
CA SER A 31 0.45 35.53 -10.07
C SER A 31 1.73 36.35 -9.92
N ALA A 32 2.19 36.97 -11.01
CA ALA A 32 3.32 37.90 -10.99
C ALA A 32 3.06 39.13 -10.12
N GLN A 33 1.88 39.75 -10.23
CA GLN A 33 1.51 40.92 -9.43
C GLN A 33 1.41 40.58 -7.95
N SER A 34 0.75 39.46 -7.61
CA SER A 34 0.64 38.97 -6.24
C SER A 34 2.03 38.73 -5.61
N SER A 35 2.92 38.06 -6.34
CA SER A 35 4.30 37.83 -5.91
C SER A 35 5.12 39.10 -5.73
N PHE A 36 4.96 40.06 -6.65
CA PHE A 36 5.64 41.34 -6.57
C PHE A 36 5.24 42.09 -5.30
N LEU A 37 3.94 42.15 -4.98
CA LEU A 37 3.47 42.77 -3.75
C LEU A 37 4.05 42.11 -2.51
N LYS A 38 4.08 40.76 -2.43
CA LYS A 38 4.68 40.05 -1.29
C LYS A 38 6.17 40.34 -1.13
N THR A 39 6.89 40.47 -2.24
CA THR A 39 8.31 40.84 -2.27
C THR A 39 8.54 42.26 -1.78
N VAL A 40 7.66 43.20 -2.16
CA VAL A 40 7.71 44.59 -1.69
C VAL A 40 7.40 44.68 -0.19
N TYR A 41 6.37 43.97 0.28
CA TYR A 41 5.96 43.97 1.68
C TYR A 41 6.83 43.09 2.59
N LYS A 42 7.79 42.34 2.03
CA LYS A 42 8.66 41.41 2.76
C LYS A 42 7.87 40.43 3.64
N VAL A 43 6.81 39.89 3.08
CA VAL A 43 5.98 38.86 3.72
C VAL A 43 6.29 37.50 3.10
N PRO A 44 6.17 36.40 3.86
CA PRO A 44 6.36 35.05 3.33
C PRO A 44 5.56 34.80 2.04
N PRO A 45 6.13 34.09 1.05
CA PRO A 45 7.46 33.44 1.10
C PRO A 45 8.67 34.40 0.96
N SER A 46 8.48 35.67 0.60
CA SER A 46 9.57 36.64 0.35
C SER A 46 10.05 37.43 1.61
N ASP A 47 10.14 36.80 2.80
CA ASP A 47 10.36 37.52 4.06
C ASP A 47 11.80 38.07 4.26
N LYS A 48 12.82 37.31 3.86
CA LYS A 48 14.25 37.68 3.99
C LYS A 48 14.98 37.81 2.66
N THR A 49 14.44 37.18 1.63
CA THR A 49 15.02 37.04 0.29
C THR A 49 13.97 37.47 -0.75
N GLN A 50 14.42 37.98 -1.89
CA GLN A 50 13.51 38.35 -2.99
C GLN A 50 13.10 37.10 -3.78
N GLU A 51 12.25 36.29 -3.16
CA GLU A 51 11.78 35.00 -3.68
C GLU A 51 10.53 35.17 -4.54
N PHE A 52 10.69 35.90 -5.65
CA PHE A 52 9.61 36.17 -6.58
C PHE A 52 9.01 34.88 -7.16
N LYS A 53 9.85 33.87 -7.42
CA LYS A 53 9.38 32.56 -7.90
C LYS A 53 8.44 31.91 -6.90
N ASP A 54 8.78 31.93 -5.62
CA ASP A 54 8.01 31.28 -4.57
C ASP A 54 6.70 32.01 -4.30
N GLY A 55 6.70 33.34 -4.44
CA GLY A 55 5.46 34.12 -4.42
C GLY A 55 4.53 33.83 -5.59
N VAL A 56 5.07 33.53 -6.78
CA VAL A 56 4.26 33.14 -7.95
C VAL A 56 3.67 31.76 -7.73
N LEU A 57 4.49 30.79 -7.30
CA LEU A 57 4.03 29.43 -6.97
C LEU A 57 2.90 29.45 -5.92
N TRP A 58 3.02 30.30 -4.91
CA TRP A 58 1.96 30.48 -3.91
C TRP A 58 0.67 31.03 -4.52
N ALA A 59 0.76 32.02 -5.41
CA ALA A 59 -0.40 32.61 -6.06
C ALA A 59 -1.10 31.61 -7.00
N ASP A 60 -0.34 30.75 -7.67
CA ASP A 60 -0.89 29.67 -8.50
C ASP A 60 -1.59 28.62 -7.63
N CYS A 61 -0.97 28.19 -6.53
CA CYS A 61 -1.61 27.30 -5.55
C CYS A 61 -2.93 27.87 -5.01
N CYS A 62 -2.95 29.17 -4.77
CA CYS A 62 -4.12 29.91 -4.34
C CYS A 62 -5.24 29.90 -5.38
N GLY A 63 -4.91 30.01 -6.67
CA GLY A 63 -5.88 29.91 -7.76
C GLY A 63 -6.43 28.50 -7.91
N LEU A 64 -5.57 27.47 -7.84
CA LEU A 64 -6.00 26.07 -7.87
C LEU A 64 -6.94 25.71 -6.71
N LEU A 65 -6.77 26.37 -5.56
CA LEU A 65 -7.63 26.19 -4.39
C LEU A 65 -9.07 26.72 -4.60
N GLU A 66 -9.35 27.44 -5.68
CA GLU A 66 -10.71 27.80 -6.08
C GLU A 66 -11.43 26.63 -6.78
N GLU A 67 -10.67 25.73 -7.39
CA GLU A 67 -11.19 24.59 -8.14
C GLU A 67 -11.22 23.32 -7.28
N ASP A 68 -10.13 23.02 -6.55
CA ASP A 68 -10.05 21.80 -5.75
C ASP A 68 -9.15 21.90 -4.50
N ASP A 69 -9.09 20.83 -3.71
CA ASP A 69 -8.17 20.70 -2.58
C ASP A 69 -6.71 20.66 -3.07
N VAL A 70 -5.83 21.45 -2.44
CA VAL A 70 -4.43 21.60 -2.90
C VAL A 70 -3.46 21.17 -1.80
N SER A 71 -2.49 20.33 -2.19
CA SER A 71 -1.37 19.94 -1.34
C SER A 71 -0.05 20.44 -1.94
N LEU A 72 0.64 21.34 -1.24
CA LEU A 72 1.95 21.82 -1.65
C LEU A 72 3.05 20.98 -0.99
N VAL A 73 3.89 20.35 -1.81
CA VAL A 73 5.08 19.62 -1.35
C VAL A 73 6.31 20.47 -1.62
N THR A 74 6.97 20.96 -0.57
CA THR A 74 8.17 21.80 -0.70
C THR A 74 9.13 21.62 0.47
N ASN A 75 10.43 21.54 0.17
CA ASN A 75 11.49 21.57 1.19
C ASN A 75 11.92 23.01 1.52
N ASP A 76 11.21 24.02 1.02
CA ASP A 76 11.50 25.41 1.33
C ASP A 76 10.82 25.87 2.62
N LYS A 77 11.64 26.31 3.57
CA LYS A 77 11.20 26.80 4.88
C LYS A 77 10.49 28.15 4.80
N ALA A 78 10.62 28.90 3.70
CA ALA A 78 9.98 30.20 3.51
C ALA A 78 8.45 30.15 3.65
N PHE A 79 7.83 29.01 3.30
CA PHE A 79 6.39 28.78 3.40
C PHE A 79 5.92 28.41 4.81
N PHE A 80 6.84 28.03 5.70
CA PHE A 80 6.50 27.49 7.02
C PHE A 80 6.58 28.54 8.13
N ALA A 81 5.70 28.42 9.12
CA ALA A 81 5.71 29.30 10.29
C ALA A 81 7.05 29.21 11.02
N ASN A 82 7.67 30.37 11.23
CA ASN A 82 9.02 30.48 11.83
C ASN A 82 10.09 29.64 11.11
N ARG A 83 9.91 29.33 9.81
CA ARG A 83 10.83 28.52 9.02
C ARG A 83 11.05 27.12 9.59
N ASP A 84 9.99 26.54 10.15
CA ASP A 84 9.99 25.24 10.81
C ASP A 84 8.93 24.33 10.16
N PHE A 85 9.38 23.22 9.55
CA PHE A 85 8.54 22.26 8.86
C PHE A 85 7.42 21.68 9.73
N THR A 86 7.62 21.65 11.06
CA THR A 86 6.65 21.10 12.00
C THR A 86 5.52 22.04 12.37
N LYS A 87 5.65 23.34 12.05
CA LYS A 87 4.71 24.39 12.48
C LYS A 87 3.66 24.74 11.42
N GLY A 88 3.63 24.00 10.30
CA GLY A 88 2.71 24.26 9.20
C GLY A 88 2.97 25.59 8.50
N LEU A 89 1.97 26.09 7.78
CA LEU A 89 2.05 27.32 7.00
C LEU A 89 2.35 28.57 7.84
N ALA A 90 3.07 29.53 7.26
CA ALA A 90 3.24 30.86 7.84
C ALA A 90 1.88 31.58 8.02
N ALA A 91 1.75 32.37 9.07
CA ALA A 91 0.46 32.95 9.50
C ALA A 91 -0.26 33.75 8.39
N ASN A 92 0.48 34.56 7.62
CA ASN A 92 -0.09 35.32 6.51
C ASN A 92 -0.61 34.41 5.38
N LEU A 93 0.05 33.27 5.16
CA LEU A 93 -0.37 32.29 4.16
C LEU A 93 -1.61 31.52 4.64
N VAL A 94 -1.68 31.21 5.95
CA VAL A 94 -2.87 30.64 6.59
C VAL A 94 -4.07 31.57 6.37
N ASP A 95 -3.94 32.86 6.63
CA ASP A 95 -5.05 33.81 6.46
C ASP A 95 -5.56 33.85 5.00
N GLU A 96 -4.65 33.76 4.02
CA GLU A 96 -4.99 33.75 2.59
C GLU A 96 -5.70 32.47 2.12
N VAL A 97 -5.42 31.30 2.73
CA VAL A 97 -6.13 30.06 2.40
C VAL A 97 -7.39 29.86 3.23
N SER A 98 -7.45 30.41 4.44
CA SER A 98 -8.59 30.24 5.37
C SER A 98 -9.89 30.85 4.86
N ILE A 99 -9.78 31.86 3.99
CA ILE A 99 -10.94 32.50 3.33
C ILE A 99 -11.50 31.67 2.17
N ARG A 100 -10.82 30.59 1.77
CA ARG A 100 -11.22 29.76 0.63
C ARG A 100 -12.05 28.56 1.07
N PRO A 101 -12.95 28.05 0.21
CA PRO A 101 -13.85 26.95 0.56
C PRO A 101 -13.16 25.57 0.61
N LYS A 102 -11.98 25.43 -0.01
CA LYS A 102 -11.24 24.18 -0.14
C LYS A 102 -10.11 24.07 0.87
N THR A 103 -9.64 22.84 1.08
CA THR A 103 -8.57 22.55 2.02
C THR A 103 -7.19 22.67 1.38
N PHE A 104 -6.29 23.34 2.11
CA PHE A 104 -4.89 23.45 1.73
C PHE A 104 -4.02 22.71 2.74
N LYS A 105 -3.11 21.86 2.26
CA LYS A 105 -2.09 21.19 3.08
C LYS A 105 -0.69 21.50 2.56
N ILE A 106 0.28 21.54 3.47
CA ILE A 106 1.70 21.68 3.14
C ILE A 106 2.48 20.49 3.71
N PHE A 107 3.40 19.95 2.93
CA PHE A 107 4.25 18.84 3.30
C PHE A 107 5.71 19.18 2.99
N ALA A 108 6.64 18.77 3.85
CA ALA A 108 8.07 19.01 3.64
C ALA A 108 8.67 18.07 2.59
N SER A 109 8.01 16.93 2.35
CA SER A 109 8.46 15.92 1.40
C SER A 109 7.30 15.13 0.79
N LEU A 110 7.56 14.51 -0.37
CA LEU A 110 6.60 13.63 -1.02
C LEU A 110 6.31 12.39 -0.15
N SER A 111 7.29 11.92 0.62
CA SER A 111 7.10 10.79 1.54
C SER A 111 6.07 11.08 2.63
N GLU A 112 5.99 12.32 3.12
CA GLU A 112 4.97 12.74 4.08
C GLU A 112 3.58 12.75 3.44
N LEU A 113 3.46 13.33 2.24
CA LEU A 113 2.20 13.31 1.48
C LEU A 113 1.72 11.88 1.23
N ILE A 114 2.60 11.00 0.75
CA ILE A 114 2.25 9.59 0.52
C ILE A 114 1.82 8.92 1.83
N SER A 115 2.48 9.22 2.94
CA SER A 115 2.12 8.63 4.24
C SER A 115 0.75 9.07 4.73
N GLU A 116 0.35 10.32 4.46
CA GLU A 116 -1.01 10.83 4.73
C GLU A 116 -2.05 10.19 3.81
N LEU A 117 -1.70 9.94 2.54
CA LEU A 117 -2.59 9.32 1.56
C LEU A 117 -2.71 7.80 1.71
N LYS A 118 -1.87 7.16 2.54
CA LYS A 118 -1.94 5.71 2.76
C LYS A 118 -3.28 5.35 3.39
N THR A 119 -4.15 4.74 2.60
CA THR A 119 -5.33 4.06 3.11
C THR A 119 -4.90 2.73 3.74
N GLU A 120 -5.37 2.46 4.95
CA GLU A 120 -5.24 1.12 5.53
C GLU A 120 -5.99 0.11 4.66
N LEU A 121 -5.23 -0.80 4.04
CA LEU A 121 -5.80 -1.90 3.29
C LEU A 121 -6.28 -2.96 4.29
N ILE A 122 -7.59 -2.99 4.52
CA ILE A 122 -8.22 -4.04 5.31
C ILE A 122 -8.44 -5.25 4.39
N ILE A 123 -7.74 -6.34 4.69
CA ILE A 123 -7.91 -7.60 3.99
C ILE A 123 -9.01 -8.40 4.67
N ASP A 124 -10.07 -8.70 3.92
CA ASP A 124 -11.14 -9.55 4.40
C ASP A 124 -10.68 -11.01 4.47
N LYS A 125 -10.55 -11.51 5.70
CA LYS A 125 -10.08 -12.87 6.02
C LYS A 125 -11.09 -13.93 5.59
N GLU A 126 -12.39 -13.64 5.64
CA GLU A 126 -13.44 -14.59 5.24
C GLU A 126 -13.40 -14.83 3.73
N ILE A 127 -13.21 -13.76 2.95
CA ILE A 127 -13.11 -13.87 1.49
C ILE A 127 -11.86 -14.66 1.08
N LEU A 128 -10.74 -14.48 1.80
CA LEU A 128 -9.51 -15.26 1.55
C LEU A 128 -9.75 -16.75 1.79
N LEU A 129 -10.39 -17.11 2.92
CA LEU A 129 -10.73 -18.49 3.25
C LEU A 129 -11.67 -19.10 2.22
N TYR A 130 -12.72 -18.39 1.83
CA TYR A 130 -13.65 -18.85 0.81
C TYR A 130 -12.94 -19.14 -0.51
N ALA A 131 -12.06 -18.24 -0.95
CA ALA A 131 -11.30 -18.41 -2.18
C ALA A 131 -10.29 -19.57 -2.09
N LEU A 132 -9.68 -19.79 -0.92
CA LEU A 132 -8.79 -20.91 -0.65
C LEU A 132 -9.55 -22.24 -0.74
N PHE A 133 -10.69 -22.37 -0.06
CA PHE A 133 -11.51 -23.59 -0.10
C PHE A 133 -12.11 -23.85 -1.48
N ALA A 134 -12.47 -22.80 -2.23
CA ALA A 134 -12.92 -22.97 -3.62
C ALA A 134 -11.81 -23.56 -4.51
N ASN A 135 -10.53 -23.25 -4.24
CA ASN A 135 -9.40 -23.74 -5.03
C ASN A 135 -8.87 -25.12 -4.55
N LYS A 136 -8.85 -25.35 -3.24
CA LYS A 136 -8.16 -26.48 -2.59
C LYS A 136 -9.04 -27.35 -1.70
N GLY A 137 -10.34 -27.11 -1.64
CA GLY A 137 -11.28 -27.84 -0.78
C GLY A 137 -11.15 -29.35 -0.90
N THR A 138 -11.05 -29.89 -2.12
CA THR A 138 -10.90 -31.34 -2.34
C THR A 138 -9.62 -31.92 -1.73
N SER A 139 -8.48 -31.22 -1.82
CA SER A 139 -7.21 -31.68 -1.22
C SER A 139 -7.30 -31.70 0.31
N ILE A 140 -7.90 -30.65 0.87
CA ILE A 140 -8.09 -30.51 2.32
C ILE A 140 -9.06 -31.59 2.84
N ASP A 141 -10.18 -31.81 2.15
CA ASP A 141 -11.16 -32.84 2.49
C ASP A 141 -10.56 -34.25 2.43
N ASP A 142 -9.73 -34.54 1.41
CA ASP A 142 -9.03 -35.82 1.28
C ASP A 142 -8.06 -36.04 2.45
N LEU A 143 -7.32 -35.00 2.88
CA LEU A 143 -6.39 -35.06 4.00
C LEU A 143 -7.12 -35.32 5.32
N LEU A 144 -8.21 -34.61 5.56
CA LEU A 144 -9.05 -34.72 6.75
C LEU A 144 -9.74 -36.09 6.84
N THR A 145 -10.28 -36.57 5.72
CA THR A 145 -10.92 -37.90 5.64
C THR A 145 -9.92 -39.02 5.93
N ARG A 146 -8.68 -38.92 5.41
CA ARG A 146 -7.62 -39.91 5.66
C ARG A 146 -7.16 -39.95 7.11
N THR A 147 -7.31 -38.85 7.84
CA THR A 147 -6.84 -38.71 9.23
C THR A 147 -7.97 -38.83 10.25
N ASN A 148 -9.23 -38.93 9.79
CA ASN A 148 -10.44 -38.91 10.60
C ASN A 148 -10.61 -37.63 11.43
N TYR A 149 -10.21 -36.49 10.86
CA TYR A 149 -10.47 -35.16 11.42
C TYR A 149 -11.53 -34.43 10.59
N ARG A 150 -12.17 -33.44 11.20
CA ARG A 150 -13.09 -32.49 10.54
C ARG A 150 -12.65 -31.07 10.83
N LEU A 151 -12.88 -30.15 9.89
CA LEU A 151 -12.61 -28.73 10.11
C LEU A 151 -13.52 -28.19 11.22
N GLY A 152 -12.93 -27.45 12.14
CA GLY A 152 -13.62 -26.60 13.09
C GLY A 152 -13.97 -25.25 12.48
N GLU A 153 -14.76 -24.48 13.21
CA GLU A 153 -15.22 -23.15 12.79
C GLU A 153 -14.24 -22.04 13.19
N THR A 154 -13.26 -22.36 14.04
CA THR A 154 -12.25 -21.41 14.52
C THR A 154 -11.01 -21.45 13.64
N TYR A 155 -10.61 -20.28 13.16
CA TYR A 155 -9.40 -20.10 12.36
C TYR A 155 -8.66 -18.82 12.74
N GLU A 156 -7.36 -18.82 12.47
CA GLU A 156 -6.48 -17.67 12.56
C GLU A 156 -5.82 -17.45 11.19
N VAL A 157 -5.77 -16.19 10.75
CA VAL A 157 -5.13 -15.82 9.48
C VAL A 157 -4.10 -14.74 9.75
N GLU A 158 -2.86 -15.07 9.42
CA GLU A 158 -1.73 -14.16 9.34
C GLU A 158 -1.38 -13.93 7.86
N TYR A 159 -1.04 -12.69 7.49
CA TYR A 159 -0.61 -12.37 6.13
C TYR A 159 0.45 -11.27 6.11
N SER A 160 1.20 -11.22 5.01
CA SER A 160 2.07 -10.10 4.64
C SER A 160 1.73 -9.66 3.22
N ALA A 161 1.52 -8.35 3.05
CA ALA A 161 1.14 -7.75 1.77
C ALA A 161 2.31 -6.99 1.15
N TYR A 162 2.43 -7.04 -0.17
CA TYR A 162 3.50 -6.41 -0.92
C TYR A 162 2.95 -5.69 -2.15
N VAL A 163 3.48 -4.50 -2.43
CA VAL A 163 3.12 -3.72 -3.62
C VAL A 163 3.78 -4.34 -4.86
N THR A 164 3.01 -4.48 -5.93
CA THR A 164 3.51 -4.93 -7.24
C THR A 164 3.70 -3.75 -8.19
N GLU A 165 4.14 -4.02 -9.42
CA GLU A 165 4.26 -3.01 -10.46
C GLU A 165 2.88 -2.50 -10.93
N ASN A 166 1.82 -3.25 -10.70
CA ASN A 166 0.46 -2.81 -10.95
C ASN A 166 -0.14 -2.25 -9.65
N PRO A 167 -0.54 -0.96 -9.61
CA PRO A 167 -1.10 -0.34 -8.40
C PRO A 167 -2.40 -1.01 -7.92
N ASN A 168 -3.11 -1.70 -8.81
CA ASN A 168 -4.35 -2.42 -8.51
C ASN A 168 -4.13 -3.85 -8.05
N LEU A 169 -2.88 -4.34 -8.01
CA LEU A 169 -2.54 -5.71 -7.67
C LEU A 169 -1.56 -5.75 -6.51
N LEU A 170 -1.98 -6.41 -5.44
CA LEU A 170 -1.14 -6.65 -4.28
C LEU A 170 -0.76 -8.12 -4.21
N TYR A 171 0.51 -8.39 -3.93
CA TYR A 171 0.97 -9.74 -3.66
C TYR A 171 0.81 -10.04 -2.17
N LEU A 172 0.26 -11.19 -1.84
CA LEU A 172 -0.04 -11.61 -0.48
C LEU A 172 0.61 -12.95 -0.19
N GLU A 173 1.38 -13.01 0.89
CA GLU A 173 1.78 -14.25 1.52
C GLU A 173 0.88 -14.47 2.73
N PHE A 174 0.31 -15.68 2.87
CA PHE A 174 -0.62 -15.98 3.95
C PHE A 174 -0.27 -17.27 4.68
N THR A 175 -0.59 -17.30 5.98
CA THR A 175 -0.65 -18.50 6.81
C THR A 175 -2.02 -18.56 7.44
N VAL A 176 -2.75 -19.63 7.18
CA VAL A 176 -4.09 -19.90 7.73
C VAL A 176 -3.97 -21.11 8.64
N GLU A 177 -4.29 -20.94 9.92
CA GLU A 177 -4.40 -22.01 10.89
C GLU A 177 -5.87 -22.26 11.22
N ILE A 178 -6.34 -23.49 11.08
CA ILE A 178 -7.72 -23.88 11.34
C ILE A 178 -7.72 -25.00 12.38
N VAL A 179 -8.56 -24.86 13.40
CA VAL A 179 -8.75 -25.93 14.39
C VAL A 179 -9.41 -27.11 13.69
N ALA A 180 -8.88 -28.32 13.88
CA ALA A 180 -9.44 -29.55 13.35
C ALA A 180 -9.90 -30.43 14.52
N HIS A 181 -11.16 -30.82 14.53
CA HIS A 181 -11.73 -31.69 15.55
C HIS A 181 -11.65 -33.16 15.14
N ASP A 182 -11.51 -34.05 16.09
CA ASP A 182 -11.66 -35.48 15.86
C ASP A 182 -13.07 -35.78 15.30
N ALA A 183 -13.13 -36.58 14.23
CA ALA A 183 -14.38 -37.06 13.65
C ALA A 183 -14.73 -38.46 14.17
N THR A 184 -13.86 -39.10 14.96
CA THR A 184 -14.12 -40.39 15.61
C THR A 184 -14.80 -40.23 16.96
N ALA A 185 -15.43 -41.31 17.46
CA ALA A 185 -16.05 -41.33 18.79
C ALA A 185 -15.02 -41.54 19.93
N GLU A 186 -13.72 -41.38 19.65
CA GLU A 186 -12.63 -41.69 20.58
C GLU A 186 -12.15 -40.48 21.42
N ASP A 187 -12.78 -39.31 21.28
CA ASP A 187 -12.48 -38.08 22.04
C ASP A 187 -10.98 -37.72 21.99
N ARG A 188 -10.37 -37.81 20.80
CA ARG A 188 -8.96 -37.43 20.62
C ARG A 188 -8.79 -35.91 20.75
N PRO A 189 -7.59 -35.45 21.16
CA PRO A 189 -7.29 -34.02 21.20
C PRO A 189 -7.47 -33.37 19.83
N ASP A 190 -7.95 -32.12 19.85
CA ASP A 190 -8.03 -31.27 18.66
C ASP A 190 -6.65 -31.14 18.00
N GLY A 191 -6.66 -31.17 16.67
CA GLY A 191 -5.51 -30.87 15.82
C GLY A 191 -5.57 -29.45 15.29
N SER A 192 -4.49 -29.01 14.63
CA SER A 192 -4.47 -27.79 13.84
C SER A 192 -4.03 -28.08 12.41
N LEU A 193 -4.80 -27.56 11.45
CA LEU A 193 -4.49 -27.55 10.04
C LEU A 193 -3.87 -26.20 9.69
N VAL A 194 -2.61 -26.21 9.27
CA VAL A 194 -1.87 -25.04 8.83
C VAL A 194 -1.71 -25.08 7.31
N LEU A 195 -2.13 -24.01 6.65
CA LEU A 195 -2.05 -23.80 5.21
C LEU A 195 -1.17 -22.59 4.94
N ARG A 196 -0.11 -22.75 4.15
CA ARG A 196 0.76 -21.65 3.75
C ARG A 196 0.79 -21.49 2.25
N GLY A 197 0.71 -20.24 1.81
CA GLY A 197 0.51 -19.94 0.42
C GLY A 197 0.77 -18.49 0.04
N ASP A 198 0.56 -18.24 -1.24
CA ASP A 198 0.60 -16.92 -1.83
C ASP A 198 -0.62 -16.67 -2.73
N ALA A 199 -1.05 -15.42 -2.84
CA ALA A 199 -2.16 -14.98 -3.67
C ALA A 199 -1.93 -13.56 -4.18
N ASN A 200 -2.62 -13.16 -5.24
CA ASN A 200 -2.72 -11.77 -5.65
C ASN A 200 -4.10 -11.22 -5.27
N LEU A 201 -4.15 -10.09 -4.59
CA LEU A 201 -5.39 -9.35 -4.34
C LEU A 201 -5.53 -8.22 -5.35
N ASN A 202 -6.60 -8.27 -6.12
CA ASN A 202 -7.03 -7.16 -6.94
C ASN A 202 -7.81 -6.17 -6.05
N THR A 203 -7.28 -4.96 -5.87
CA THR A 203 -7.86 -3.95 -4.97
C THR A 203 -9.10 -3.28 -5.54
N GLU A 204 -9.31 -3.30 -6.86
CA GLU A 204 -10.54 -2.74 -7.47
C GLU A 204 -11.73 -3.69 -7.31
N SER A 205 -11.53 -4.97 -7.61
CA SER A 205 -12.59 -5.99 -7.54
C SER A 205 -12.70 -6.66 -6.18
N SER A 206 -11.73 -6.45 -5.28
CA SER A 206 -11.61 -7.14 -3.99
C SER A 206 -11.60 -8.67 -4.14
N THR A 207 -11.03 -9.17 -5.23
CA THR A 207 -10.95 -10.61 -5.54
C THR A 207 -9.53 -11.14 -5.44
N TYR A 208 -9.40 -12.37 -4.97
CA TYR A 208 -8.13 -13.09 -4.95
C TYR A 208 -7.93 -13.86 -6.25
N GLU A 209 -6.75 -13.70 -6.83
CA GLU A 209 -6.30 -14.34 -8.05
C GLU A 209 -5.03 -15.15 -7.80
N SER A 210 -4.77 -16.16 -8.63
CA SER A 210 -3.53 -16.95 -8.59
C SER A 210 -3.18 -17.56 -7.23
N ILE A 211 -4.18 -17.96 -6.44
CA ILE A 211 -3.98 -18.59 -5.14
C ILE A 211 -3.16 -19.87 -5.29
N ARG A 212 -2.05 -19.94 -4.56
CA ARG A 212 -1.15 -21.09 -4.50
C ARG A 212 -0.95 -21.46 -3.05
N VAL A 213 -1.14 -22.74 -2.75
CA VAL A 213 -0.80 -23.34 -1.45
C VAL A 213 0.41 -24.23 -1.70
N TRP A 214 1.52 -23.94 -1.01
CA TRP A 214 2.77 -24.69 -1.15
C TRP A 214 3.03 -25.62 0.04
N GLU A 215 2.33 -25.42 1.16
CA GLU A 215 2.42 -26.27 2.34
C GLU A 215 1.04 -26.49 2.99
N GLU A 216 0.71 -27.76 3.22
CA GLU A 216 -0.46 -28.22 3.97
C GLU A 216 0.07 -29.09 5.12
N GLU A 217 -0.15 -28.68 6.37
CA GLU A 217 0.33 -29.38 7.55
C GLU A 217 -0.81 -29.62 8.54
N LEU A 218 -1.13 -30.88 8.82
CA LEU A 218 -2.04 -31.24 9.91
C LEU A 218 -1.23 -31.76 11.09
N SER A 219 -1.29 -31.05 12.21
CA SER A 219 -0.67 -31.41 13.49
C SER A 219 -1.73 -31.84 14.49
N TYR A 220 -1.55 -32.99 15.15
CA TYR A 220 -2.42 -33.41 16.25
C TYR A 220 -1.63 -34.16 17.32
N ASN A 221 -2.16 -34.17 18.55
CA ASN A 221 -1.57 -34.89 19.66
C ASN A 221 -2.24 -36.26 19.82
N GLU A 222 -1.43 -37.30 19.99
CA GLU A 222 -1.96 -38.62 20.36
C GLU A 222 -2.39 -38.68 21.83
N GLN A 223 -3.34 -39.57 22.16
CA GLN A 223 -3.94 -39.72 23.50
C GLN A 223 -2.93 -39.94 24.64
N ASP A 224 -1.69 -40.36 24.34
CA ASP A 224 -0.62 -40.57 25.33
C ASP A 224 0.14 -39.25 25.71
N GLY A 225 -0.35 -38.10 25.23
CA GLY A 225 0.07 -36.76 25.69
C GLY A 225 1.47 -36.31 25.28
N GLY A 226 2.23 -37.12 24.52
CA GLY A 226 3.64 -36.85 24.23
C GLY A 226 4.06 -36.88 22.76
N HIS A 227 3.23 -37.37 21.83
CA HIS A 227 3.59 -37.45 20.41
C HIS A 227 2.69 -36.55 19.57
N ARG A 228 3.32 -35.52 18.99
CA ARG A 228 2.74 -34.68 17.95
C ARG A 228 2.97 -35.37 16.61
N THR A 229 1.91 -35.89 16.03
CA THR A 229 1.95 -36.43 14.67
C THR A 229 1.65 -35.29 13.71
N SER A 230 2.60 -34.99 12.83
CA SER A 230 2.46 -33.96 11.79
C SER A 230 2.44 -34.65 10.43
N ASN A 231 1.29 -34.58 9.75
CA ASN A 231 1.16 -34.96 8.35
C ASN A 231 1.40 -33.71 7.51
N LYS A 232 2.62 -33.61 6.98
CA LYS A 232 3.07 -32.47 6.19
C LYS A 232 3.15 -32.83 4.72
N THR A 233 2.34 -32.19 3.90
CA THR A 233 2.44 -32.22 2.44
C THR A 233 3.10 -30.94 1.98
N ILE A 234 4.36 -31.04 1.53
CA ILE A 234 5.07 -29.94 0.88
C ILE A 234 4.97 -30.15 -0.62
N TYR A 235 4.34 -29.20 -1.32
CA TYR A 235 4.38 -29.17 -2.77
C TYR A 235 5.71 -28.51 -3.17
N ALA A 236 6.74 -29.34 -3.39
CA ALA A 236 8.08 -28.87 -3.72
C ALA A 236 8.06 -27.91 -4.92
N VAL A 237 8.28 -26.61 -4.70
CA VAL A 237 8.72 -25.68 -5.74
C VAL A 237 10.25 -25.62 -5.67
N GLY A 238 10.89 -26.72 -6.05
CA GLY A 238 12.32 -26.76 -6.30
C GLY A 238 12.63 -26.02 -7.60
N ASN A 239 13.08 -24.78 -7.52
CA ASN A 239 13.75 -24.11 -8.64
C ASN A 239 15.13 -24.77 -8.84
N MET A 240 15.18 -25.90 -9.54
CA MET A 240 16.37 -26.26 -10.32
C MET A 240 16.07 -25.88 -11.77
N VAL A 241 16.44 -24.66 -12.14
CA VAL A 241 16.22 -24.10 -13.48
C VAL A 241 17.58 -23.86 -14.14
N LEU A 242 17.99 -24.82 -14.98
CA LEU A 242 18.93 -24.58 -16.09
C LEU A 242 18.09 -24.05 -17.26
N GLY A 243 17.90 -22.73 -17.32
CA GLY A 243 17.19 -22.05 -18.42
C GLY A 243 16.45 -20.81 -17.95
N HIS A 244 16.89 -19.62 -18.37
CA HIS A 244 16.35 -18.29 -18.02
C HIS A 244 14.90 -18.29 -17.48
N LYS A 245 14.73 -17.96 -16.19
CA LYS A 245 13.44 -17.58 -15.61
C LYS A 245 13.27 -16.07 -15.83
N GLU A 246 12.29 -15.71 -16.65
CA GLU A 246 11.79 -14.35 -16.71
C GLU A 246 11.02 -14.10 -15.40
N VAL A 247 11.65 -13.36 -14.49
CA VAL A 247 11.03 -12.94 -13.22
C VAL A 247 10.14 -11.76 -13.58
N SER A 248 8.84 -12.00 -13.74
CA SER A 248 7.93 -10.99 -14.31
C SER A 248 7.49 -9.90 -13.35
N HIS A 249 7.77 -9.99 -12.04
CA HIS A 249 7.47 -8.89 -11.12
C HIS A 249 8.58 -8.67 -10.09
N SER A 250 9.14 -7.46 -10.10
CA SER A 250 10.05 -7.02 -9.05
C SER A 250 9.25 -6.65 -7.80
N VAL A 251 9.36 -7.43 -6.73
CA VAL A 251 8.72 -7.12 -5.43
C VAL A 251 9.46 -5.92 -4.83
N ARG A 252 8.76 -4.80 -4.59
CA ARG A 252 9.41 -3.53 -4.23
C ARG A 252 9.26 -3.08 -2.78
N HIS A 253 8.23 -3.50 -2.04
CA HIS A 253 8.07 -3.07 -0.64
C HIS A 253 7.05 -3.90 0.14
N LYS A 254 7.35 -4.22 1.42
CA LYS A 254 6.42 -4.83 2.38
C LYS A 254 5.49 -3.77 2.97
N LEU A 255 4.19 -4.05 3.07
CA LEU A 255 3.17 -3.14 3.60
C LEU A 255 2.77 -3.46 5.04
N ALA A 256 2.85 -4.73 5.46
CA ALA A 256 2.59 -5.22 6.82
C ALA A 256 3.28 -6.57 7.03
#